data_AF-A0A3A8EG31-F1
#
_entry.id   AF-A0A3A8EG31-F1
#
_cell.length_a   1.000
_cell.length_b   1.000
_cell.length_c   1.000
_cell.angle_alpha   90.00
_cell.angle_beta   90.00
_cell.angle_gamma   90.00
#
_symmetry.space_group_name_H-M   'P 1'
#
loop_
_entity.id
_entity.type
_entity.pdbx_description
1 polymer ?
#
loop_
_entity_poly.entity_id
_entity_poly.type
_entity_poly.pdbx_seq_one_letter_code
_entity_poly.pdbx_strand_id
1 'polypeptide(L)'
;MNKKLIVLILVSILFQLIACAQPINNQLNIISNNDLCIYVGRKTGYSTQDDYFIVFIGEYNPRESFKSIYEKKYNSLKFPTNKNSCIHIPNEIFEKSGIYSINLESNKNYSQLVCVKKNKRNSILYYRIKENLICSDEEIKLEEPDEVMNKIKSIFKFN
;
A
#
# COMPACT_ATOMS: atom_id res chain seq x y z
N MET A 1 -35.30 -25.18 -32.03
CA MET A 1 -34.91 -24.21 -30.99
C MET A 1 -35.38 -22.83 -31.40
N ASN A 2 -36.17 -22.14 -30.57
CA ASN A 2 -36.82 -20.88 -30.94
C ASN A 2 -35.77 -19.77 -31.14
N LYS A 3 -35.81 -19.04 -32.26
CA LYS A 3 -34.87 -17.94 -32.55
C LYS A 3 -34.84 -16.90 -31.43
N LYS A 4 -35.96 -16.68 -30.74
CA LYS A 4 -36.06 -15.81 -29.56
C LYS A 4 -35.26 -16.33 -28.36
N LEU A 5 -35.20 -17.65 -28.17
CA LEU A 5 -34.43 -18.29 -27.09
C LEU A 5 -32.92 -18.17 -27.34
N ILE A 6 -32.50 -18.29 -28.61
CA ILE A 6 -31.08 -18.15 -29.00
C ILE A 6 -30.60 -16.72 -28.75
N VAL A 7 -31.39 -15.72 -29.14
CA VAL A 7 -31.05 -14.31 -28.90
C VAL A 7 -30.95 -14.00 -27.41
N LEU A 8 -31.85 -14.56 -26.59
CA LEU A 8 -31.83 -14.34 -25.15
C LEU A 8 -30.58 -14.93 -24.47
N ILE A 9 -30.12 -16.10 -24.94
CA ILE A 9 -28.88 -16.73 -24.49
C ILE A 9 -27.65 -15.92 -24.90
N LEU A 10 -27.60 -15.41 -26.14
CA LEU A 10 -26.47 -14.60 -26.61
C LEU A 10 -26.35 -13.27 -25.84
N VAL A 11 -27.48 -12.66 -25.48
CA VAL A 11 -27.50 -11.43 -24.67
C VAL A 11 -27.03 -11.71 -23.24
N SER A 12 -27.42 -12.83 -22.62
CA SER A 12 -27.00 -13.13 -21.23
C SER A 12 -25.49 -13.41 -21.13
N ILE A 13 -24.90 -14.05 -22.13
CA ILE A 13 -23.45 -14.30 -22.20
C ILE A 13 -22.67 -12.98 -22.30
N LEU A 14 -23.19 -11.99 -23.02
CA LEU A 14 -22.55 -10.67 -23.14
C LEU A 14 -22.49 -9.92 -21.79
N PHE A 15 -23.49 -10.09 -20.92
CA PHE A 15 -23.54 -9.42 -19.62
C PHE A 15 -22.58 -10.01 -18.58
N GLN A 16 -22.19 -11.28 -18.71
CA GLN A 16 -21.25 -11.91 -17.76
C GLN A 16 -19.78 -11.50 -18.00
N LEU A 17 -19.46 -10.91 -19.15
CA LEU A 17 -18.10 -10.47 -19.49
C LEU A 17 -17.70 -9.12 -18.86
N ILE A 18 -18.63 -8.44 -18.17
CA ILE A 18 -18.37 -7.12 -17.51
C ILE A 18 -18.24 -7.27 -15.99
N ALA A 19 -18.03 -8.49 -15.48
CA ALA A 19 -17.66 -8.68 -14.08
C ALA A 19 -16.19 -8.27 -13.87
N CYS A 20 -15.94 -6.96 -13.76
CA CYS A 20 -14.68 -6.44 -13.25
C CYS A 20 -14.57 -6.82 -11.78
N ALA A 21 -13.94 -7.95 -11.48
CA ALA A 21 -13.52 -8.25 -10.12
C ALA A 21 -12.51 -7.17 -9.70
N GLN A 22 -12.92 -6.26 -8.81
CA GLN A 22 -11.96 -5.33 -8.19
C GLN A 22 -10.99 -6.17 -7.37
N PRO A 23 -9.66 -6.03 -7.56
CA PRO A 23 -8.69 -6.77 -6.77
C PRO A 23 -8.91 -6.44 -5.29
N ILE A 24 -9.09 -7.48 -4.47
CA ILE A 24 -9.18 -7.32 -3.01
C ILE A 24 -7.81 -6.84 -2.52
N ASN A 25 -7.73 -5.54 -2.28
CA ASN A 25 -6.51 -4.85 -1.92
C ASN A 25 -6.47 -4.65 -0.41
N ASN A 26 -5.57 -5.35 0.27
CA ASN A 26 -5.41 -5.20 1.71
C ASN A 26 -4.64 -3.91 2.01
N GLN A 27 -4.91 -3.30 3.16
CA GLN A 27 -4.18 -2.11 3.57
C GLN A 27 -2.72 -2.45 3.94
N LEU A 28 -1.78 -1.71 3.35
CA LEU A 28 -0.39 -1.67 3.78
C LEU A 28 -0.20 -0.52 4.79
N ASN A 29 0.54 -0.79 5.86
CA ASN A 29 0.91 0.22 6.84
C ASN A 29 2.25 0.84 6.47
N ILE A 30 2.34 2.14 6.70
CA ILE A 30 3.52 2.94 6.38
C ILE A 30 3.87 3.79 7.60
N ILE A 31 5.15 3.79 7.94
CA ILE A 31 5.79 4.70 8.89
C ILE A 31 7.02 5.32 8.22
N SER A 32 7.54 6.41 8.78
CA SER A 32 8.78 7.02 8.31
C SER A 32 9.70 7.32 9.49
N ASN A 33 10.97 6.93 9.36
CA ASN A 33 12.06 7.36 10.22
C ASN A 33 13.32 7.50 9.35
N ASN A 34 13.50 8.69 8.78
CA ASN A 34 14.40 9.01 7.67
C ASN A 34 14.03 8.35 6.33
N ASP A 35 13.78 7.04 6.35
CA ASP A 35 13.30 6.29 5.19
C ASP A 35 11.87 5.81 5.42
N LEU A 36 11.18 5.54 4.31
CA LEU A 36 9.86 4.93 4.35
C LEU A 36 9.96 3.47 4.77
N CYS A 37 9.16 3.04 5.73
CA CYS A 37 9.10 1.65 6.15
C CYS A 37 7.69 1.08 6.08
N ILE A 38 7.56 -0.09 5.43
CA ILE A 38 6.26 -0.70 5.12
C ILE A 38 6.04 -2.04 5.80
N TYR A 39 4.82 -2.31 6.27
CA TYR A 39 4.45 -3.56 6.93
C TYR A 39 2.93 -3.85 6.86
N VAL A 40 2.54 -5.11 7.03
CA VAL A 40 1.15 -5.58 6.83
C VAL A 40 0.27 -5.46 8.07
N GLY A 41 0.84 -5.46 9.29
CA GLY A 41 0.08 -5.27 10.52
C GLY A 41 -0.78 -6.47 10.95
N ARG A 42 -0.40 -7.70 10.57
CA ARG A 42 -1.07 -8.95 10.99
C ARG A 42 -0.09 -9.90 11.66
N LYS A 43 -0.51 -10.54 12.77
CA LYS A 43 0.32 -11.46 13.57
C LYS A 43 0.75 -12.72 12.82
N THR A 44 -0.10 -13.23 11.93
CA THR A 44 0.20 -14.40 11.11
C THR A 44 0.66 -13.95 9.73
N GLY A 45 1.94 -14.18 9.43
CA GLY A 45 2.47 -14.13 8.07
C GLY A 45 2.06 -15.37 7.30
N TYR A 46 1.84 -15.20 5.99
CA TYR A 46 1.62 -16.24 4.97
C TYR A 46 0.52 -17.30 5.20
N SER A 47 -0.17 -17.61 4.10
CA SER A 47 -0.72 -18.95 3.87
C SER A 47 0.20 -19.65 2.86
N THR A 48 1.31 -20.19 3.39
CA THR A 48 2.05 -21.41 2.99
C THR A 48 2.27 -21.84 1.52
N GLN A 49 2.14 -21.01 0.48
CA GLN A 49 2.46 -21.43 -0.91
C GLN A 49 3.66 -20.75 -1.57
N ASP A 50 3.95 -19.48 -1.27
CA ASP A 50 5.06 -18.76 -1.88
C ASP A 50 6.04 -18.30 -0.80
N ASP A 51 7.28 -18.80 -0.84
CA ASP A 51 8.36 -18.36 0.05
C ASP A 51 8.97 -17.02 -0.37
N TYR A 52 8.20 -16.15 -1.02
CA TYR A 52 8.68 -14.84 -1.43
C TYR A 52 7.54 -13.84 -1.51
N PHE A 53 7.91 -12.56 -1.43
CA PHE A 53 7.03 -11.45 -1.76
C PHE A 53 7.79 -10.46 -2.63
N ILE A 54 7.06 -9.66 -3.38
CA ILE A 54 7.60 -8.62 -4.25
C ILE A 54 7.08 -7.29 -3.73
N VAL A 55 7.98 -6.33 -3.57
CA VAL A 55 7.59 -4.93 -3.37
C VAL A 55 7.79 -4.22 -4.69
N PHE A 56 6.75 -3.55 -5.17
CA PHE A 56 6.84 -2.69 -6.34
C PHE A 56 6.17 -1.35 -6.11
N ILE A 57 6.79 -0.31 -6.65
CA ILE A 57 6.43 1.09 -6.40
C ILE A 57 6.38 1.80 -7.74
N GLY A 58 5.39 2.64 -7.92
CA GLY A 58 5.21 3.44 -9.12
C GLY A 58 4.60 4.78 -8.78
N GLU A 59 4.81 5.76 -9.64
CA GLU A 59 4.06 7.01 -9.58
C GLU A 59 2.57 6.71 -9.82
N TYR A 60 1.73 7.32 -9.01
CA TYR A 60 0.28 7.17 -9.16
C TYR A 60 -0.26 8.19 -10.14
N ASN A 61 -0.82 7.69 -11.25
CA ASN A 61 -1.58 8.48 -12.20
C ASN A 61 -2.88 7.71 -12.53
N PRO A 62 -4.07 8.24 -12.17
CA PRO A 62 -5.33 7.52 -12.40
C PRO A 62 -5.69 7.40 -13.88
N ARG A 63 -5.00 8.10 -14.78
CA ARG A 63 -5.24 8.08 -16.23
C ARG A 63 -4.30 7.16 -17.00
N GLU A 64 -3.29 6.61 -16.34
CA GLU A 64 -2.27 5.78 -16.97
C GLU A 64 -2.22 4.39 -16.34
N SER A 65 -1.72 3.42 -17.10
CA SER A 65 -1.39 2.12 -16.53
C SER A 65 -0.26 2.26 -15.51
N PHE A 66 -0.32 1.45 -14.46
CA PHE A 66 0.74 1.39 -13.46
C PHE A 66 2.07 1.02 -14.12
N LYS A 67 3.12 1.80 -13.82
CA LYS A 67 4.50 1.54 -14.23
C LYS A 67 5.38 1.51 -12.99
N SER A 68 6.07 0.40 -12.79
CA SER A 68 7.00 0.23 -11.69
C SER A 68 8.26 1.06 -11.95
N ILE A 69 8.66 1.87 -10.98
CA ILE A 69 9.96 2.56 -10.93
C ILE A 69 10.93 1.86 -9.96
N TYR A 70 10.42 0.97 -9.13
CA TYR A 70 11.18 0.17 -8.20
C TYR A 70 10.49 -1.17 -8.02
N GLU A 71 11.23 -2.26 -8.20
CA GLU A 71 10.76 -3.61 -7.97
C GLU A 71 11.84 -4.43 -7.28
N LYS A 72 11.46 -5.12 -6.20
CA LYS A 72 12.39 -5.99 -5.48
C LYS A 72 11.67 -7.22 -4.95
N LYS A 73 12.20 -8.38 -5.31
CA LYS A 73 11.81 -9.68 -4.76
C LYS A 73 12.56 -9.96 -3.47
N TYR A 74 11.83 -10.43 -2.46
CA TYR A 74 12.36 -10.84 -1.16
C TYR A 74 12.03 -12.31 -0.95
N ASN A 75 13.06 -13.16 -0.92
CA ASN A 75 12.91 -14.56 -0.54
C ASN A 75 12.77 -14.66 0.99
N SER A 76 11.82 -15.46 1.48
CA SER A 76 11.27 -15.36 2.82
C SER A 76 12.05 -16.17 3.86
N LEU A 77 12.60 -15.46 4.85
CA LEU A 77 12.71 -15.98 6.22
C LEU A 77 11.84 -15.17 7.21
N LYS A 78 11.43 -13.92 6.89
CA LYS A 78 10.56 -13.08 7.73
C LYS A 78 9.71 -12.12 6.89
N PHE A 79 8.40 -12.35 6.82
CA PHE A 79 7.44 -11.43 6.21
C PHE A 79 7.24 -10.16 7.08
N PRO A 80 7.04 -8.96 6.52
CA PRO A 80 6.95 -7.71 7.28
C PRO A 80 5.59 -7.56 7.97
N THR A 81 5.40 -8.30 9.06
CA THR A 81 4.14 -8.36 9.82
C THR A 81 3.93 -7.15 10.73
N ASN A 82 5.00 -6.48 11.16
CA ASN A 82 4.95 -5.38 12.12
C ASN A 82 6.05 -4.34 11.88
N LYS A 83 5.99 -3.25 12.64
CA LYS A 83 6.93 -2.12 12.60
C LYS A 83 8.40 -2.53 12.72
N ASN A 84 8.73 -3.53 13.53
CA ASN A 84 10.12 -3.93 13.79
C ASN A 84 10.69 -4.83 12.69
N SER A 85 9.83 -5.41 11.86
CA SER A 85 10.21 -6.24 10.70
C SER A 85 9.85 -5.58 9.37
N CYS A 86 9.61 -4.27 9.37
CA CYS A 86 9.18 -3.53 8.19
C CYS A 86 10.30 -3.49 7.13
N ILE A 87 9.88 -3.30 5.88
CA ILE A 87 10.81 -3.16 4.75
C ILE A 87 11.09 -1.69 4.52
N HIS A 88 12.36 -1.32 4.61
CA HIS A 88 12.82 0.03 4.28
C HIS A 88 12.90 0.21 2.76
N ILE A 89 12.27 1.27 2.28
CA ILE A 89 12.30 1.68 0.89
C ILE A 89 13.35 2.79 0.75
N PRO A 90 14.35 2.63 -0.13
CA PRO A 90 15.38 3.64 -0.33
C PRO A 90 14.77 4.96 -0.81
N ASN A 91 15.16 6.08 -0.22
CA ASN A 91 14.64 7.40 -0.58
C ASN A 91 14.95 7.77 -2.05
N GLU A 92 16.03 7.24 -2.61
CA GLU A 92 16.53 7.56 -3.96
C GLU A 92 15.54 7.20 -5.06
N ILE A 93 14.65 6.22 -4.83
CA ILE A 93 13.66 5.81 -5.83
C ILE A 93 12.63 6.91 -6.09
N PHE A 94 12.43 7.81 -5.14
CA PHE A 94 11.46 8.89 -5.23
C PHE A 94 12.13 10.10 -5.87
N GLU A 95 12.26 10.10 -7.18
CA GLU A 95 13.00 11.15 -7.89
C GLU A 95 12.31 12.52 -7.82
N LYS A 96 10.99 12.56 -7.71
CA LYS A 96 10.20 13.81 -7.68
C LYS A 96 9.11 13.80 -6.61
N SER A 97 8.64 14.99 -6.24
CA SER A 97 7.44 15.13 -5.40
C SER A 97 6.20 14.65 -6.16
N GLY A 98 5.29 13.96 -5.48
CA GLY A 98 4.10 13.39 -6.10
C GLY A 98 3.42 12.33 -5.26
N ILE A 99 2.40 11.71 -5.83
CA ILE A 99 1.70 10.57 -5.23
C ILE A 99 2.34 9.29 -5.78
N TYR A 100 2.65 8.36 -4.90
CA TYR A 100 3.20 7.06 -5.26
C TYR A 100 2.29 5.95 -4.75
N SER A 101 2.14 4.90 -5.54
CA SER A 101 1.49 3.66 -5.16
C SER A 101 2.56 2.65 -4.74
N ILE A 102 2.46 2.19 -3.49
CA ILE A 102 3.36 1.20 -2.92
C ILE A 102 2.59 -0.09 -2.78
N ASN A 103 3.12 -1.16 -3.36
CA ASN A 103 2.47 -2.45 -3.39
C ASN A 103 3.41 -3.51 -2.84
N LEU A 104 2.83 -4.44 -2.08
CA LEU A 104 3.47 -5.65 -1.62
C LEU A 104 2.59 -6.81 -2.07
N GLU A 105 3.13 -7.61 -2.97
CA GLU A 105 2.49 -8.79 -3.54
C GLU A 105 3.11 -10.06 -2.97
N SER A 106 2.23 -10.98 -2.58
CA SER A 106 2.51 -12.30 -2.05
C SER A 106 1.34 -13.20 -2.46
N ASN A 107 0.94 -14.17 -1.64
CA ASN A 107 -0.36 -14.84 -1.81
C ASN A 107 -1.56 -13.88 -1.64
N LYS A 108 -1.32 -12.66 -1.16
CA LYS A 108 -2.27 -11.54 -1.09
C LYS A 108 -1.59 -10.26 -1.56
N ASN A 109 -2.41 -9.35 -2.08
CA ASN A 109 -2.00 -8.01 -2.45
C ASN A 109 -2.29 -7.02 -1.32
N TYR A 110 -1.27 -6.22 -1.00
CA TYR A 110 -1.33 -5.11 -0.08
C TYR A 110 -0.86 -3.86 -0.79
N SER A 111 -1.52 -2.74 -0.57
CA SER A 111 -0.99 -1.48 -1.07
C SER A 111 -1.41 -0.29 -0.23
N GLN A 112 -0.74 0.82 -0.50
CA GLN A 112 -1.03 2.10 0.07
C GLN A 112 -0.55 3.19 -0.88
N LEU A 113 -1.31 4.28 -0.96
CA LEU A 113 -0.84 5.48 -1.63
C LEU A 113 -0.15 6.40 -0.62
N VAL A 114 0.95 7.01 -1.02
CA VAL A 114 1.69 7.96 -0.19
C VAL A 114 2.01 9.22 -0.97
N CYS A 115 1.94 10.36 -0.31
CA CYS A 115 2.43 11.61 -0.85
C CYS A 115 3.90 11.81 -0.46
N VAL A 116 4.74 12.06 -1.45
CA VAL A 116 6.16 12.35 -1.29
C VAL A 116 6.37 13.82 -1.60
N LYS A 117 7.01 14.55 -0.67
CA LYS A 117 7.51 15.90 -0.93
C LYS A 117 9.01 15.96 -0.70
N LYS A 118 9.76 16.39 -1.70
CA LYS A 118 11.16 16.78 -1.53
C LYS A 118 11.25 18.19 -0.96
N ASN A 119 12.03 18.37 0.10
CA ASN A 119 12.34 19.69 0.62
C ASN A 119 13.56 20.30 -0.11
N LYS A 120 13.87 21.55 0.21
CA LYS A 120 14.99 22.31 -0.40
C LYS A 120 16.38 21.70 -0.13
N ARG A 121 16.50 20.79 0.84
CA ARG A 121 17.75 20.07 1.18
C ARG A 121 17.76 18.66 0.59
N ASN A 122 16.87 18.37 -0.37
CA ASN A 122 16.67 17.04 -0.96
C ASN A 122 16.30 15.94 0.04
N SER A 123 15.85 16.30 1.25
CA SER A 123 15.27 15.32 2.17
C SER A 123 13.83 15.05 1.78
N ILE A 124 13.39 13.81 2.01
CA ILE A 124 12.06 13.35 1.63
C ILE A 124 11.16 13.36 2.84
N LEU A 125 9.98 13.93 2.67
CA LEU A 125 8.90 13.90 3.65
C LEU A 125 7.71 13.14 3.07
N TYR A 126 7.08 12.34 3.90
CA TYR A 126 5.99 11.45 3.53
C TYR A 126 4.70 11.90 4.21
N TYR A 127 3.60 11.92 3.47
CA TYR A 127 2.29 12.38 3.95
C TYR A 127 1.22 11.36 3.58
N ARG A 128 0.18 11.29 4.41
CA ARG A 128 -1.01 10.49 4.11
C ARG A 128 -1.79 11.12 2.97
N ILE A 129 -2.71 10.34 2.40
CA ILE A 129 -3.66 10.82 1.40
C ILE A 129 -5.02 11.00 2.06
N LYS A 130 -5.62 12.17 1.86
CA LYS A 130 -7.00 12.49 2.22
C LYS A 130 -7.94 12.03 1.10
N GLU A 131 -9.24 12.20 1.32
CA GLU A 131 -10.23 11.99 0.28
C GLU A 131 -9.89 12.76 -1.00
N ASN A 132 -10.32 12.23 -2.15
CA ASN A 132 -10.06 12.80 -3.47
C ASN A 132 -8.58 12.89 -3.88
N LEU A 133 -7.72 12.01 -3.34
CA LEU A 133 -6.30 11.90 -3.73
C LEU A 133 -5.48 13.16 -3.43
N ILE A 134 -5.85 13.90 -2.39
CA ILE A 134 -5.14 15.10 -1.97
C ILE A 134 -4.16 14.74 -0.85
N CYS A 135 -2.92 15.24 -0.91
CA CYS A 135 -1.95 15.05 0.17
C CYS A 135 -2.43 15.70 1.47
N SER A 136 -2.34 14.97 2.58
CA SER A 136 -2.57 15.53 3.90
C SER A 136 -1.45 16.51 4.29
N ASP A 137 -1.74 17.30 5.33
CA ASP A 137 -0.76 18.13 6.02
C ASP A 137 -0.08 17.38 7.17
N GLU A 138 -0.57 16.17 7.46
CA GLU A 138 -0.05 15.26 8.48
C GLU A 138 1.10 14.44 7.90
N GLU A 139 2.32 14.80 8.30
CA GLU A 139 3.50 14.01 8.00
C GLU A 139 3.43 12.64 8.68
N ILE A 140 3.75 11.59 7.93
CA ILE A 140 3.89 10.24 8.46
C ILE A 140 5.17 10.22 9.28
N LYS A 141 5.05 9.97 10.58
CA LYS A 141 6.18 9.84 11.50
C LYS A 141 6.14 8.51 12.22
N LEU A 142 7.30 8.09 12.69
CA LEU A 142 7.40 7.02 13.65
C LEU A 142 6.76 7.50 14.97
N GLU A 143 5.67 6.89 15.43
CA GLU A 143 5.18 7.18 16.79
C GLU A 143 6.29 6.84 17.79
N GLU A 144 6.71 7.84 18.56
CA GLU A 144 7.72 7.70 19.61
C GLU A 144 7.11 6.96 20.80
N PRO A 145 7.89 6.09 21.50
CA PRO A 145 7.39 5.33 22.65
C PRO A 145 6.72 6.19 23.73
N ASP A 146 7.25 7.40 23.94
CA ASP A 146 6.76 8.35 24.94
C ASP A 146 5.40 8.95 24.55
N GLU A 147 5.14 9.17 23.26
CA GLU A 147 3.86 9.65 22.76
C GLU A 147 2.76 8.60 22.94
N VAL A 148 3.08 7.33 22.69
CA VAL A 148 2.17 6.20 22.93
C VAL A 148 1.85 6.07 24.42
N MET A 149 2.86 6.14 25.28
CA MET A 149 2.67 6.07 26.74
C MET A 149 1.86 7.25 27.28
N ASN A 150 2.08 8.46 26.77
CA ASN A 150 1.30 9.63 27.17
C ASN A 150 -0.16 9.55 26.71
N LYS A 151 -0.42 8.97 25.53
CA LYS A 151 -1.77 8.71 25.03
C LYS A 151 -2.50 7.62 25.83
N ILE A 152 -1.78 6.57 26.26
CA ILE A 152 -2.33 5.56 27.17
C ILE A 152 -2.65 6.19 28.53
N LYS A 153 -1.71 6.95 29.11
CA LYS A 153 -1.92 7.64 30.40
C LYS A 153 -3.13 8.58 30.37
N SER A 154 -3.33 9.32 29.27
CA SER A 154 -4.46 10.24 29.14
C SER A 154 -5.82 9.54 28.99
N ILE A 155 -5.87 8.39 28.30
CA ILE A 155 -7.08 7.57 28.17
C ILE A 155 -7.46 6.93 29.51
N PHE A 156 -6.47 6.45 30.25
CA PHE A 156 -6.71 5.76 31.53
C PHE A 156 -6.62 6.67 32.77
N LYS A 157 -6.42 7.99 32.57
CA LYS A 157 -6.21 8.99 33.64
C LYS A 157 -5.16 8.56 34.68
N PHE A 158 -4.10 7.89 34.25
CA PHE A 158 -2.94 7.69 35.11
C PHE A 158 -2.17 9.01 35.14
N ASN A 159 -2.29 9.74 36.24
CA ASN A 159 -1.39 10.85 36.58
C ASN A 159 -0.06 10.30 37.09
#